data_AF-A0A2G6J2A0-F1
#
_entry.id   AF-A0A2G6J2A0-F1
#
_cell.length_a   1.000
_cell.length_b   1.000
_cell.length_c   1.000
_cell.angle_alpha   90.00
_cell.angle_beta   90.00
_cell.angle_gamma   90.00
#
_symmetry.space_group_name_H-M   'P 1'
#
loop_
_entity.id
_entity.type
_entity.pdbx_description
1 polymer ?
#
loop_
_entity_poly.entity_id
_entity_poly.type
_entity_poly.pdbx_seq_one_letter_code
_entity_poly.pdbx_strand_id
1 'polypeptide(L)'
;MSSLSRIRSALLWGALALPLLVGCNRFRHQLTPEKDAIALPSVFARFVSTKGEPPLLLTICEDLERAAQERADGCSVAHVARGGLRGQTDVIAHEAGGCDVCAERNLVFIVARLEGGELRDPVSLRGTAELGNSFRDNAYAMPYRVDLATQDDEVSLQLELRANGQHFLRLFDGPLDEARVSRFWVSDGGATCPLSGP
;
A
#
# COMPACT_ATOMS: atom_id res chain seq x y z
N MET A 1 47.65 33.22 40.32
CA MET A 1 46.74 32.06 40.38
C MET A 1 45.30 32.54 40.27
N SER A 2 44.74 32.73 39.06
CA SER A 2 43.30 33.00 38.86
C SER A 2 43.02 33.47 37.44
N SER A 3 42.75 32.56 36.49
CA SER A 3 42.00 32.93 35.27
C SER A 3 41.54 31.75 34.43
N LEU A 4 42.25 30.61 34.49
CA LEU A 4 41.99 29.49 33.56
C LEU A 4 40.89 28.51 34.00
N SER A 5 40.36 28.61 35.23
CA SER A 5 39.35 27.64 35.71
C SER A 5 37.90 27.99 35.38
N ARG A 6 37.58 29.25 35.06
CA ARG A 6 36.19 29.67 34.81
C ARG A 6 35.69 29.42 33.39
N ILE A 7 36.60 29.24 32.42
CA ILE A 7 36.22 29.05 31.00
C ILE A 7 35.78 27.59 30.73
N ARG A 8 36.21 26.62 31.55
CA ARG A 8 35.86 25.21 31.37
C ARG A 8 34.42 24.86 31.79
N SER A 9 33.81 25.63 32.69
CA SER A 9 32.45 25.34 33.19
C SER A 9 31.34 25.82 32.25
N ALA A 10 31.54 26.85 31.43
CA ALA A 10 30.50 27.33 30.51
C ALA A 10 30.28 26.38 29.31
N LEU A 11 31.33 25.69 28.85
CA LEU A 11 31.26 24.73 27.74
C LEU A 11 30.58 23.41 28.12
N LEU A 12 30.71 22.98 29.38
CA LEU A 12 30.10 21.74 29.87
C LEU A 12 28.58 21.86 30.08
N TRP A 13 28.06 23.06 30.36
CA TRP A 13 26.62 23.31 30.41
C TRP A 13 26.02 23.63 29.03
N GLY A 14 26.81 24.21 28.10
CA GLY A 14 26.38 24.41 26.71
C GLY A 14 26.22 23.11 25.91
N ALA A 15 27.03 22.08 26.21
CA ALA A 15 26.95 20.78 25.54
C ALA A 15 25.83 19.87 26.07
N LEU A 16 25.32 20.10 27.30
CA LEU A 16 24.21 19.33 27.87
C LEU A 16 22.82 19.86 27.47
N ALA A 17 22.74 21.05 26.89
CA ALA A 17 21.49 21.62 26.36
C ALA A 17 21.18 21.19 24.92
N LEU A 18 22.04 20.39 24.28
CA LEU A 18 21.90 19.97 22.89
C LEU A 18 21.15 18.64 22.58
N PRO A 19 20.55 17.87 23.52
CA PRO A 19 19.84 16.65 23.13
C PRO A 19 18.31 16.75 23.16
N LEU A 20 17.70 17.95 23.16
CA LEU A 20 16.22 18.11 23.20
C LEU A 20 15.59 18.74 21.95
N LEU A 21 16.39 19.00 20.92
CA LEU A 21 15.90 19.35 19.58
C LEU A 21 16.09 18.19 18.60
N VAL A 22 15.79 16.96 19.04
CA VAL A 22 15.38 15.93 18.08
C VAL A 22 13.98 16.34 17.63
N GLY A 23 13.92 17.35 16.76
CA GLY A 23 12.69 17.82 16.19
C GLY A 23 12.04 16.66 15.44
N CYS A 24 10.79 16.38 15.77
CA CYS A 24 9.94 15.54 14.93
C CYS A 24 9.92 16.18 13.54
N ASN A 25 10.71 15.63 12.61
CA ASN A 25 10.69 16.11 11.23
C ASN A 25 9.32 15.77 10.67
N ARG A 26 8.55 16.82 10.34
CA ARG A 26 7.22 16.69 9.75
C ARG A 26 7.37 16.61 8.24
N PHE A 27 7.17 15.42 7.69
CA PHE A 27 7.04 15.24 6.25
C PHE A 27 5.59 15.50 5.86
N ARG A 28 5.37 16.34 4.84
CA ARG A 28 4.04 16.59 4.30
C ARG A 28 3.92 15.92 2.95
N HIS A 29 2.92 15.08 2.79
CA HIS A 29 2.57 14.51 1.49
C HIS A 29 1.25 15.09 1.04
N GLN A 30 1.26 15.64 -0.17
CA GLN A 30 0.05 16.03 -0.85
C GLN A 30 -0.45 14.84 -1.64
N LEU A 31 -1.65 14.38 -1.32
CA LEU A 31 -2.38 13.34 -2.01
C LEU A 31 -3.37 14.03 -2.92
N THR A 32 -3.41 13.66 -4.20
CA THR A 32 -4.22 14.37 -5.19
C THR A 32 -4.82 13.39 -6.19
N PRO A 33 -5.97 13.74 -6.79
CA PRO A 33 -6.60 12.92 -7.82
C PRO A 33 -5.66 12.62 -9.00
N GLU A 34 -4.76 13.54 -9.35
CA GLU A 34 -3.78 13.35 -10.42
C GLU A 34 -2.75 12.29 -10.07
N LYS A 35 -2.28 12.27 -8.82
CA LYS A 35 -1.33 11.25 -8.35
C LYS A 35 -1.99 9.87 -8.28
N ASP A 36 -3.25 9.81 -7.86
CA ASP A 36 -4.05 8.58 -7.92
C ASP A 36 -4.14 8.07 -9.36
N ALA A 37 -4.51 8.94 -10.30
CA ALA A 37 -4.64 8.57 -11.71
C ALA A 37 -3.33 8.06 -12.34
N ILE A 38 -2.17 8.48 -11.81
CA ILE A 38 -0.86 7.98 -12.23
C ILE A 38 -0.53 6.62 -11.58
N ALA A 39 -0.85 6.44 -10.30
CA ALA A 39 -0.46 5.26 -9.53
C ALA A 39 -1.37 4.04 -9.79
N LEU A 40 -2.67 4.28 -9.93
CA LEU A 40 -3.70 3.23 -9.97
C LEU A 40 -3.67 2.33 -11.22
N PRO A 41 -3.25 2.77 -12.41
CA PRO A 41 -3.08 1.85 -13.55
C PRO A 41 -2.15 0.67 -13.28
N SER A 42 -1.17 0.81 -12.39
CA SER A 42 -0.28 -0.30 -11.99
C SER A 42 -0.97 -1.32 -11.08
N VAL A 43 -2.09 -0.95 -10.44
CA VAL A 43 -2.92 -1.85 -9.61
C VAL A 43 -4.02 -2.49 -10.45
N PHE A 44 -4.68 -1.69 -11.30
CA PHE A 44 -5.83 -2.12 -12.12
C PHE A 44 -5.38 -2.81 -13.41
N ALA A 45 -4.80 -3.99 -13.25
CA ALA A 45 -4.22 -4.76 -14.35
C ALA A 45 -4.67 -6.23 -14.32
N ARG A 46 -4.44 -6.89 -15.46
CA ARG A 46 -4.43 -8.35 -15.53
C ARG A 46 -3.02 -8.84 -15.24
N PHE A 47 -2.91 -9.86 -14.41
CA PHE A 47 -1.66 -10.54 -14.11
C PHE A 47 -1.77 -11.99 -14.58
N VAL A 48 -0.69 -12.47 -15.20
CA VAL A 48 -0.62 -13.84 -15.75
C VAL A 48 0.57 -14.55 -15.12
N SER A 49 0.38 -15.78 -14.64
CA SER A 49 1.50 -16.58 -14.14
C SER A 49 2.49 -16.90 -15.24
N THR A 50 3.78 -16.71 -14.93
CA THR A 50 4.88 -16.98 -15.85
C THR A 50 5.15 -18.48 -16.08
N LYS A 51 4.55 -19.36 -15.26
CA LYS A 51 4.70 -20.82 -15.29
C LYS A 51 3.40 -21.52 -14.90
N GLY A 52 3.19 -22.73 -15.40
CA GLY A 52 1.99 -23.56 -15.18
C GLY A 52 1.05 -23.55 -16.39
N GLU A 53 0.51 -24.71 -16.74
CA GLU A 53 -0.48 -24.88 -17.83
C GLU A 53 -1.73 -25.61 -17.29
N PRO A 54 -2.93 -25.02 -17.41
CA PRO A 54 -3.21 -23.67 -17.91
C PRO A 54 -2.65 -22.57 -16.96
N PRO A 55 -2.34 -21.36 -17.47
CA PRO A 55 -1.81 -20.29 -16.62
C PRO A 55 -2.86 -19.82 -15.62
N LEU A 56 -2.39 -19.36 -14.46
CA LEU A 56 -3.19 -18.61 -13.50
C LEU A 56 -3.35 -17.16 -14.00
N LEU A 57 -4.56 -16.65 -13.91
CA LEU A 57 -4.97 -15.33 -14.39
C LEU A 57 -5.63 -14.59 -13.24
N LEU A 58 -5.12 -13.40 -12.91
CA LEU A 58 -5.70 -12.53 -11.89
C LEU A 58 -6.02 -11.18 -12.53
N THR A 59 -7.29 -10.82 -12.60
CA THR A 59 -7.73 -9.51 -13.09
C THR A 59 -8.18 -8.67 -11.90
N ILE A 60 -7.62 -7.48 -11.71
CA ILE A 60 -7.92 -6.59 -10.59
C ILE A 60 -8.51 -5.28 -11.11
N CYS A 61 -9.64 -4.84 -10.53
CA CYS A 61 -10.34 -3.60 -10.85
C CYS A 61 -10.70 -2.82 -9.59
N GLU A 62 -11.03 -1.54 -9.77
CA GLU A 62 -11.53 -0.67 -8.70
C GLU A 62 -12.90 -1.14 -8.20
N ASP A 63 -13.08 -1.25 -6.88
CA ASP A 63 -14.39 -1.41 -6.24
C ASP A 63 -14.98 -0.01 -5.98
N LEU A 64 -15.65 0.55 -7.00
CA LEU A 64 -16.20 1.90 -6.95
C LEU A 64 -17.25 2.08 -5.85
N GLU A 65 -18.06 1.04 -5.61
CA GLU A 65 -19.12 1.09 -4.61
C GLU A 65 -18.51 1.21 -3.20
N ARG A 66 -17.55 0.35 -2.88
CA ARG A 66 -16.86 0.40 -1.59
C ARG A 66 -16.03 1.67 -1.44
N ALA A 67 -15.30 2.06 -2.49
CA ALA A 67 -14.51 3.27 -2.48
C ALA A 67 -15.36 4.52 -2.20
N ALA A 68 -16.60 4.59 -2.69
CA ALA A 68 -17.51 5.71 -2.47
C ALA A 68 -18.05 5.77 -1.02
N GLN A 69 -18.17 4.63 -0.35
CA GLN A 69 -18.67 4.52 1.02
C GLN A 69 -17.57 4.81 2.06
N GLU A 70 -16.33 4.43 1.75
CA GLU A 70 -15.22 4.63 2.66
C GLU A 70 -14.81 6.10 2.76
N ARG A 71 -14.45 6.52 3.98
CA ARG A 71 -13.88 7.83 4.27
C ARG A 71 -12.55 7.64 4.98
N ALA A 72 -11.58 8.50 4.66
CA ALA A 72 -10.38 8.62 5.46
C ALA A 72 -10.77 9.01 6.90
N ASP A 73 -10.19 8.31 7.87
CA ASP A 73 -10.40 8.56 9.30
C ASP A 73 -9.21 9.29 9.94
N GLY A 74 -8.14 9.49 9.16
CA GLY A 74 -6.92 10.19 9.57
C GLY A 74 -6.02 9.39 10.50
N CYS A 75 -6.38 8.17 10.89
CA CYS A 75 -5.53 7.33 11.74
C CYS A 75 -5.21 5.96 11.15
N SER A 76 -6.20 5.25 10.61
CA SER A 76 -5.98 3.96 9.95
C SER A 76 -5.92 4.12 8.44
N VAL A 77 -6.67 5.09 7.91
CA VAL A 77 -6.77 5.40 6.48
C VAL A 77 -6.53 6.90 6.32
N ALA A 78 -5.35 7.24 5.84
CA ALA A 78 -5.00 8.63 5.50
C ALA A 78 -5.75 9.08 4.25
N HIS A 79 -5.92 8.18 3.30
CA HIS A 79 -6.48 8.49 2.00
C HIS A 79 -7.03 7.27 1.31
N VAL A 80 -8.13 7.47 0.61
CA VAL A 80 -8.73 6.49 -0.28
C VAL A 80 -8.48 6.95 -1.71
N ALA A 81 -7.45 6.39 -2.34
CA ALA A 81 -7.10 6.71 -3.72
C ALA A 81 -8.15 6.16 -4.67
N ARG A 82 -8.56 6.97 -5.65
CA ARG A 82 -9.63 6.62 -6.60
C ARG A 82 -9.23 6.90 -8.04
N GLY A 83 -9.63 6.00 -8.94
CA GLY A 83 -9.32 6.10 -10.36
C GLY A 83 -10.00 7.29 -11.04
N GLY A 84 -9.50 7.68 -12.22
CA GLY A 84 -10.20 8.62 -13.09
C GLY A 84 -10.45 10.01 -12.48
N LEU A 85 -9.50 10.51 -11.66
CA LEU A 85 -9.58 11.81 -10.98
C LEU A 85 -10.74 11.95 -9.98
N ARG A 86 -11.29 10.83 -9.48
CA ARG A 86 -12.36 10.82 -8.46
C ARG A 86 -11.86 10.94 -7.02
N GLY A 87 -10.54 11.00 -6.83
CA GLY A 87 -9.90 11.15 -5.54
C GLY A 87 -10.25 12.47 -4.85
N GLN A 88 -9.79 12.64 -3.63
CA GLN A 88 -9.85 13.91 -2.90
C GLN A 88 -8.44 14.45 -2.70
N THR A 89 -8.32 15.77 -2.56
CA THR A 89 -7.03 16.37 -2.22
C THR A 89 -6.87 16.38 -0.71
N ASP A 90 -5.89 15.64 -0.21
CA ASP A 90 -5.56 15.57 1.20
C ASP A 90 -4.10 15.98 1.42
N VAL A 91 -3.83 16.58 2.58
CA VAL A 91 -2.46 16.86 3.03
C VAL A 91 -2.26 16.13 4.33
N ILE A 92 -1.45 15.08 4.27
CA ILE A 92 -1.07 14.31 5.44
C ILE A 92 0.28 14.78 5.94
N ALA A 93 0.41 14.90 7.26
CA ALA A 93 1.63 15.33 7.92
C ALA A 93 2.12 14.19 8.81
N HIS A 94 3.15 13.49 8.35
CA HIS A 94 3.77 12.43 9.13
C HIS A 94 4.82 13.00 10.07
N GLU A 95 4.76 12.60 11.33
CA GLU A 95 5.83 12.84 12.29
C GLU A 95 6.82 11.67 12.26
N ALA A 96 8.05 11.93 11.81
CA ALA A 96 9.10 10.92 11.87
C ALA A 96 9.59 10.75 13.32
N GLY A 97 9.20 9.62 13.94
CA GLY A 97 9.80 9.11 15.18
C GLY A 97 8.89 9.16 16.41
N GLY A 98 8.44 7.99 16.88
CA GLY A 98 8.09 7.69 18.28
C GLY A 98 6.92 8.42 18.95
N CYS A 99 6.34 9.45 18.34
CA CYS A 99 5.19 10.18 18.86
C CYS A 99 3.93 9.65 18.16
N ASP A 100 3.09 8.90 18.89
CA ASP A 100 1.77 8.37 18.49
C ASP A 100 1.52 8.32 16.97
N VAL A 101 2.23 7.40 16.31
CA VAL A 101 2.15 7.29 14.85
C VAL A 101 0.99 6.36 14.50
N CYS A 102 -0.15 6.96 14.20
CA CYS A 102 -1.21 6.31 13.46
C CYS A 102 -0.60 5.66 12.20
N ALA A 103 -0.93 4.39 11.93
CA ALA A 103 -0.55 3.72 10.71
C ALA A 103 -1.43 4.26 9.57
N GLU A 104 -1.17 5.49 9.16
CA GLU A 104 -1.84 6.11 8.04
C GLU A 104 -1.60 5.25 6.81
N ARG A 105 -2.66 4.74 6.17
CA ARG A 105 -2.58 3.96 4.93
C ARG A 105 -3.23 4.71 3.78
N ASN A 106 -2.64 4.58 2.60
CA ASN A 106 -3.19 5.07 1.34
C ASN A 106 -3.77 3.85 0.63
N LEU A 107 -5.10 3.73 0.68
CA LEU A 107 -5.81 2.53 0.28
C LEU A 107 -6.54 2.71 -1.03
N VAL A 108 -6.59 1.63 -1.79
CA VAL A 108 -7.42 1.46 -2.97
C VAL A 108 -8.33 0.28 -2.71
N PHE A 109 -9.64 0.45 -2.86
CA PHE A 109 -10.58 -0.68 -2.78
C PHE A 109 -10.69 -1.37 -4.12
N ILE A 110 -10.61 -2.70 -4.10
CA ILE A 110 -10.52 -3.50 -5.31
C ILE A 110 -11.42 -4.72 -5.27
N VAL A 111 -11.87 -5.09 -6.46
CA VAL A 111 -12.48 -6.37 -6.78
C VAL A 111 -11.55 -7.11 -7.74
N ALA A 112 -11.46 -8.42 -7.62
CA ALA A 112 -10.63 -9.22 -8.50
C ALA A 112 -11.31 -10.52 -8.91
N ARG A 113 -10.83 -11.07 -10.02
CA ARG A 113 -11.26 -12.36 -10.56
C ARG A 113 -10.04 -13.22 -10.82
N LEU A 114 -10.00 -14.39 -10.20
CA LEU A 114 -8.93 -15.37 -10.30
C LEU A 114 -9.41 -16.57 -11.13
N GLU A 115 -8.67 -16.95 -12.16
CA GLU A 115 -9.05 -18.02 -13.10
C GLU A 115 -7.83 -18.86 -13.51
N GLY A 116 -8.07 -20.06 -14.02
CA GLY A 116 -7.02 -20.94 -14.55
C GLY A 116 -6.18 -21.62 -13.47
N GLY A 117 -5.01 -22.14 -13.85
CA GLY A 117 -4.23 -23.03 -12.99
C GLY A 117 -4.99 -24.30 -12.63
N GLU A 118 -4.91 -24.71 -11.37
CA GLU A 118 -5.63 -25.88 -10.82
C GLU A 118 -7.04 -25.54 -10.30
N LEU A 119 -7.53 -24.31 -10.51
CA LEU A 119 -8.87 -23.90 -10.06
C LEU A 119 -9.95 -24.61 -10.87
N ARG A 120 -10.96 -25.17 -10.18
CA ARG A 120 -12.11 -25.79 -10.83
C ARG A 120 -12.99 -24.77 -11.53
N ASP A 121 -13.23 -23.64 -10.86
CA ASP A 121 -14.08 -22.55 -11.33
C ASP A 121 -13.41 -21.18 -11.03
N PRO A 122 -13.74 -20.14 -11.80
CA PRO A 122 -13.35 -18.76 -11.48
C PRO A 122 -13.77 -18.32 -10.08
N VAL A 123 -12.86 -17.65 -9.37
CA VAL A 123 -13.08 -17.14 -8.00
C VAL A 123 -13.17 -15.62 -8.02
N SER A 124 -14.20 -15.08 -7.38
CA SER A 124 -14.34 -13.63 -7.15
C SER A 124 -13.75 -13.25 -5.79
N LEU A 125 -12.89 -12.25 -5.79
CA LEU A 125 -12.18 -11.77 -4.61
C LEU A 125 -12.46 -10.28 -4.42
N ARG A 126 -12.36 -9.82 -3.17
CA ARG A 126 -12.39 -8.39 -2.82
C ARG A 126 -11.29 -8.07 -1.83
N GLY A 127 -10.88 -6.81 -1.77
CA GLY A 127 -9.84 -6.42 -0.82
C GLY A 127 -9.31 -5.02 -1.06
N THR A 128 -8.02 -4.83 -0.77
CA THR A 128 -7.38 -3.53 -0.80
C THR A 128 -5.98 -3.60 -1.41
N ALA A 129 -5.59 -2.55 -2.12
CA ALA A 129 -4.20 -2.24 -2.39
C ALA A 129 -3.72 -1.12 -1.46
N GLU A 130 -2.57 -1.32 -0.82
CA GLU A 130 -1.88 -0.30 -0.05
C GLU A 130 -0.75 0.31 -0.88
N LEU A 131 -0.83 1.62 -1.08
CA LEU A 131 0.15 2.43 -1.81
C LEU A 131 1.17 3.02 -0.83
N GLY A 132 2.42 3.17 -1.27
CA GLY A 132 3.42 3.93 -0.53
C GLY A 132 3.77 3.38 0.85
N ASN A 133 4.03 2.06 0.94
CA ASN A 133 4.31 1.34 2.18
C ASN A 133 5.18 2.17 3.15
N SER A 134 4.64 2.49 4.33
CA SER A 134 5.31 3.18 5.46
C SER A 134 5.75 4.65 5.26
N PHE A 135 5.27 5.34 4.23
CA PHE A 135 5.24 6.82 4.08
C PHE A 135 6.50 7.65 4.40
N ARG A 136 7.69 7.07 4.44
CA ARG A 136 8.86 7.88 4.83
C ARG A 136 9.16 9.02 3.84
N ASP A 137 9.03 8.74 2.54
CA ASP A 137 9.43 9.70 1.50
C ASP A 137 8.38 9.93 0.40
N ASN A 138 7.51 8.95 0.10
CA ASN A 138 6.49 9.09 -0.96
C ASN A 138 5.29 8.14 -0.77
N ALA A 139 4.10 8.73 -0.59
CA ALA A 139 2.80 8.05 -0.43
C ALA A 139 2.32 7.20 -1.63
N TYR A 140 3.04 7.24 -2.75
CA TYR A 140 2.76 6.48 -3.97
C TYR A 140 3.98 5.68 -4.44
N ALA A 141 5.00 5.51 -3.60
CA ALA A 141 6.14 4.68 -3.97
C ALA A 141 5.79 3.19 -3.97
N MET A 142 6.29 2.48 -4.98
CA MET A 142 6.34 1.03 -5.00
C MET A 142 7.36 0.52 -3.95
N PRO A 143 7.21 -0.69 -3.39
CA PRO A 143 6.22 -1.70 -3.79
C PRO A 143 4.82 -1.44 -3.23
N TYR A 144 3.80 -1.83 -4.00
CA TYR A 144 2.42 -1.88 -3.48
C TYR A 144 2.10 -3.27 -2.97
N ARG A 145 1.30 -3.32 -1.91
CA ARG A 145 0.80 -4.57 -1.36
C ARG A 145 -0.68 -4.67 -1.66
N VAL A 146 -1.09 -5.78 -2.26
CA VAL A 146 -2.48 -6.09 -2.59
C VAL A 146 -2.88 -7.29 -1.75
N ASP A 147 -3.90 -7.12 -0.91
CA ASP A 147 -4.50 -8.18 -0.11
C ASP A 147 -5.94 -8.39 -0.62
N LEU A 148 -6.28 -9.63 -0.97
CA LEU A 148 -7.56 -10.03 -1.57
C LEU A 148 -8.07 -11.30 -0.88
N ALA A 149 -9.38 -11.42 -0.69
CA ALA A 149 -10.01 -12.63 -0.15
C ALA A 149 -11.42 -12.86 -0.70
N THR A 150 -11.91 -14.10 -0.61
CA THR A 150 -13.33 -14.42 -0.74
C THR A 150 -14.10 -13.93 0.49
N GLN A 151 -15.44 -13.87 0.42
CA GLN A 151 -16.25 -13.39 1.54
C GLN A 151 -16.20 -14.30 2.78
N ASP A 152 -15.94 -15.59 2.57
CA ASP A 152 -15.80 -16.64 3.57
C ASP A 152 -14.35 -16.92 3.96
N ASP A 153 -13.39 -16.14 3.43
CA ASP A 153 -11.95 -16.32 3.61
C ASP A 153 -11.41 -17.72 3.21
N GLU A 154 -12.17 -18.51 2.46
CA GLU A 154 -11.72 -19.81 1.94
C GLU A 154 -10.51 -19.66 1.01
N VAL A 155 -10.45 -18.56 0.26
CA VAL A 155 -9.31 -18.23 -0.58
C VAL A 155 -8.85 -16.81 -0.25
N SER A 156 -7.58 -16.68 0.12
CA SER A 156 -6.93 -15.38 0.27
C SER A 156 -5.65 -15.29 -0.54
N LEU A 157 -5.27 -14.06 -0.90
CA LEU A 157 -4.22 -13.79 -1.84
C LEU A 157 -3.46 -12.53 -1.43
N GLN A 158 -2.14 -12.62 -1.51
CA GLN A 158 -1.23 -11.48 -1.30
C GLN A 158 -0.37 -11.30 -2.55
N LEU A 159 -0.53 -10.16 -3.20
CA LEU A 159 0.24 -9.75 -4.36
C LEU A 159 1.14 -8.57 -4.00
N GLU A 160 2.43 -8.70 -4.28
CA GLU A 160 3.39 -7.62 -4.17
C GLU A 160 3.73 -7.08 -5.55
N LEU A 161 3.39 -5.81 -5.78
CA LEU A 161 3.69 -5.11 -7.02
C LEU A 161 5.03 -4.40 -6.91
N ARG A 162 5.96 -4.70 -7.83
CA ARG A 162 7.32 -4.16 -7.80
C ARG A 162 7.56 -3.22 -8.96
N ALA A 163 8.43 -2.23 -8.73
CA ALA A 163 8.81 -1.24 -9.74
C ALA A 163 9.51 -1.85 -10.97
N ASN A 164 10.10 -3.05 -10.85
CA ASN A 164 10.80 -3.72 -11.95
C ASN A 164 9.86 -4.57 -12.85
N GLY A 165 8.55 -4.55 -12.62
CA GLY A 165 7.56 -5.31 -13.39
C GLY A 165 7.51 -6.81 -13.08
N GLN A 166 8.32 -7.31 -12.13
CA GLN A 166 8.23 -8.69 -11.65
C GLN A 166 7.39 -8.73 -10.39
N HIS A 167 6.16 -9.22 -10.51
CA HIS A 167 5.22 -9.26 -9.41
C HIS A 167 5.22 -10.64 -8.75
N PHE A 168 5.03 -10.65 -7.43
CA PHE A 168 5.03 -11.88 -6.66
C PHE A 168 3.68 -12.13 -6.01
N LEU A 169 3.10 -13.29 -6.29
CA LEU A 169 1.78 -13.69 -5.86
C LEU A 169 1.87 -14.87 -4.88
N ARG A 170 1.20 -14.73 -3.73
CA ARG A 170 0.96 -15.81 -2.77
C ARG A 170 -0.53 -16.09 -2.73
N LEU A 171 -0.90 -17.35 -2.96
CA LEU A 171 -2.25 -17.84 -2.83
C LEU A 171 -2.33 -18.74 -1.59
N PHE A 172 -3.32 -18.48 -0.75
CA PHE A 172 -3.64 -19.23 0.45
C PHE A 172 -5.00 -19.87 0.23
N ASP A 173 -5.03 -21.20 0.24
CA ASP A 173 -6.22 -22.02 0.02
C ASP A 173 -6.56 -22.69 1.35
N GLY A 174 -7.62 -22.19 2.00
CA GLY A 174 -8.05 -22.50 3.36
C GLY A 174 -7.71 -21.42 4.40
N PRO A 175 -8.11 -21.63 5.67
CA PRO A 175 -7.83 -20.72 6.78
C PRO A 175 -6.32 -20.60 7.03
N LEU A 176 -5.82 -19.41 7.40
CA LEU A 176 -4.39 -19.06 7.40
C LEU A 176 -3.47 -20.02 8.18
N ASP A 177 -3.98 -20.66 9.22
CA ASP A 177 -3.28 -21.63 10.06
C ASP A 177 -3.12 -23.01 9.42
N GLU A 178 -3.98 -23.37 8.48
CA GLU A 178 -3.96 -24.65 7.75
C GLU A 178 -3.78 -24.47 6.23
N ALA A 179 -3.68 -23.23 5.77
CA ALA A 179 -3.73 -22.89 4.36
C ALA A 179 -2.60 -23.53 3.56
N ARG A 180 -2.97 -24.15 2.45
CA ARG A 180 -1.99 -24.52 1.43
C ARG A 180 -1.50 -23.25 0.75
N VAL A 181 -0.18 -23.02 0.77
CA VAL A 181 0.43 -21.83 0.19
C VAL A 181 1.07 -22.12 -1.16
N SER A 182 0.50 -21.54 -2.21
CA SER A 182 1.06 -21.57 -3.57
C SER A 182 1.72 -20.22 -3.91
N ARG A 183 2.80 -20.26 -4.69
CA ARG A 183 3.62 -19.07 -5.01
C ARG A 183 3.82 -18.96 -6.51
N PHE A 184 3.53 -17.79 -7.06
CA PHE A 184 3.64 -17.53 -8.50
C PHE A 184 4.40 -16.24 -8.76
N TRP A 185 5.26 -16.28 -9.76
CA TRP A 185 5.72 -15.07 -10.43
C TRP A 185 4.72 -14.72 -11.51
N VAL A 186 4.21 -13.49 -11.48
CA VAL A 186 3.23 -13.00 -12.45
C VAL A 186 3.75 -11.77 -13.17
N SER A 187 3.34 -11.60 -14.43
CA SER A 187 3.64 -10.43 -15.26
C SER A 187 2.37 -9.68 -15.59
N ASP A 188 2.50 -8.39 -15.86
CA ASP A 188 1.42 -7.57 -16.40
C ASP A 188 0.98 -8.10 -17.78
N GLY A 189 -0.31 -8.41 -17.89
CA GLY A 189 -1.01 -8.85 -19.09
C GLY A 189 -1.84 -7.75 -19.74
N GLY A 190 -1.70 -6.50 -19.27
CA GLY A 190 -2.40 -5.32 -19.74
C GLY A 190 -3.64 -4.95 -18.92
N ALA A 191 -4.18 -3.76 -19.18
CA ALA A 191 -5.43 -3.30 -18.60
C ALA A 191 -6.61 -4.10 -19.17
N THR A 192 -7.44 -4.68 -18.31
CA THR A 192 -8.60 -5.48 -18.72
C THR A 192 -9.88 -5.15 -17.98
N CYS A 193 -9.84 -4.17 -17.07
CA CYS A 193 -11.06 -3.67 -16.48
C CYS A 193 -11.82 -2.91 -17.56
N PRO A 194 -13.04 -3.32 -17.94
CA PRO A 194 -13.97 -2.30 -18.37
C PRO A 194 -14.02 -1.33 -17.19
N LEU A 195 -13.65 -0.07 -17.40
CA LEU A 195 -14.04 0.98 -16.47
C LEU A 195 -15.52 0.73 -16.21
N SER A 196 -15.86 0.31 -15.00
CA SER A 196 -17.23 0.00 -14.62
C SER A 196 -18.04 1.28 -14.86
N GLY A 197 -18.65 1.37 -16.04
CA GLY A 197 -19.56 2.44 -16.38
C GLY A 197 -20.85 2.24 -15.61
N PRO A 198 -21.63 3.30 -15.39
CA PRO A 198 -22.92 3.36 -16.04
C PRO A 198 -22.77 3.39 -17.57
#